data_AF-K1TG78-F1
#
_entry.id   AF-K1TG78-F1
#
_cell.length_a   1.000
_cell.length_b   1.000
_cell.length_c   1.000
_cell.angle_alpha   90.00
_cell.angle_beta   90.00
_cell.angle_gamma   90.00
#
_symmetry.space_group_name_H-M   'P 1'
#
loop_
_entity.id
_entity.type
_entity.pdbx_description
1 polymer ?
#
loop_
_entity_poly.entity_id
_entity_poly.type
_entity_poly.pdbx_seq_one_letter_code
_entity_poly.pdbx_strand_id
1 'polypeptide(L)'
;MAAYNSEIRGFYNYYCIANNVAYALSKFGYIMEYSMYHTIAGKTNSTVSKVIDKYKVGNDIIVPYQDAKGKLRYRKFYNEGFKRKPPMYYTEVNDLSYTIAIPQPTLTERLDARTCELCGKVGPVVMRHVRKLNQLKGKTECDRLMLEKHRKTLVVCEKCYAKIHSHAK
;
A
#
# COMPACT_ATOMS: atom_id res chain seq x y z
N MET A 1 4.06 4.71 -20.92
CA MET A 1 2.65 4.38 -21.25
C MET A 1 1.86 3.84 -20.07
N ALA A 2 2.34 2.84 -19.29
CA ALA A 2 1.56 2.34 -18.15
C ALA A 2 1.26 3.42 -17.09
N ALA A 3 2.27 4.17 -16.67
CA ALA A 3 2.12 5.29 -15.73
C ALA A 3 1.11 6.35 -16.24
N TYR A 4 1.30 6.84 -17.47
CA TYR A 4 0.36 7.75 -18.13
C TYR A 4 -1.08 7.22 -18.13
N ASN A 5 -1.31 5.95 -18.49
CA ASN A 5 -2.66 5.38 -18.49
C ASN A 5 -3.26 5.29 -17.08
N SER A 6 -2.47 4.94 -16.05
CA SER A 6 -2.95 4.92 -14.66
C SER A 6 -3.27 6.32 -14.15
N GLU A 7 -2.46 7.32 -14.50
CA GLU A 7 -2.68 8.72 -14.13
C GLU A 7 -3.94 9.27 -14.78
N ILE A 8 -4.10 9.08 -16.10
CA ILE A 8 -5.31 9.52 -16.82
C ILE A 8 -6.57 8.87 -16.22
N ARG A 9 -6.53 7.56 -15.94
CA ARG A 9 -7.65 6.86 -15.31
C ARG A 9 -7.95 7.38 -13.91
N GLY A 10 -6.91 7.57 -13.10
CA GLY A 10 -7.05 8.10 -11.74
C GLY A 10 -7.66 9.50 -11.73
N PHE A 11 -7.13 10.39 -12.58
CA PHE A 11 -7.60 11.76 -12.71
C PHE A 11 -9.04 11.81 -13.24
N TYR A 12 -9.36 10.99 -14.25
CA TYR A 12 -10.73 10.88 -14.76
C TYR A 12 -11.69 10.36 -13.70
N ASN A 13 -11.35 9.29 -12.96
CA ASN A 13 -12.22 8.75 -11.92
C ASN A 13 -12.50 9.77 -10.80
N TYR A 14 -11.51 10.58 -10.44
CA TYR A 14 -11.69 11.63 -9.44
C TYR A 14 -12.61 12.77 -9.93
N TYR A 15 -12.40 13.26 -11.16
CA TYR A 15 -13.14 14.40 -11.70
C TYR A 15 -14.39 14.02 -12.53
N CYS A 16 -14.75 12.74 -12.63
CA CYS A 16 -15.79 12.27 -13.56
C CYS A 16 -17.18 12.91 -13.36
N ILE A 17 -17.46 13.44 -12.17
CA ILE A 17 -18.76 14.04 -11.80
C ILE A 17 -18.87 15.51 -12.24
N ALA A 18 -17.73 16.18 -12.49
CA ALA A 18 -17.70 17.60 -12.80
C ALA A 18 -18.45 17.92 -14.10
N ASN A 19 -19.12 19.08 -14.15
CA ASN A 19 -19.97 19.46 -15.28
C ASN A 19 -19.17 19.68 -16.58
N ASN A 20 -17.97 20.24 -16.49
CA ASN A 20 -17.08 20.51 -17.63
C ASN A 20 -16.03 19.42 -17.88
N VAL A 21 -16.19 18.25 -17.26
CA VAL A 21 -15.20 17.15 -17.27
C VAL A 21 -14.79 16.75 -18.69
N ALA A 22 -15.76 16.60 -19.60
CA ALA A 22 -15.49 16.18 -20.97
C ALA A 22 -14.59 17.19 -21.69
N TYR A 23 -14.82 18.48 -21.53
CA TYR A 23 -14.00 19.53 -22.15
C TYR A 23 -12.61 19.61 -21.51
N ALA A 24 -12.55 19.69 -20.18
CA ALA A 24 -11.30 19.86 -19.46
C ALA A 24 -10.37 18.63 -19.61
N LEU A 25 -10.91 17.42 -19.45
CA LEU A 25 -10.09 16.22 -19.55
C LEU A 25 -9.75 15.83 -20.98
N SER A 26 -10.53 16.23 -21.99
CA SER A 26 -10.10 16.02 -23.39
C SER A 26 -8.82 16.80 -23.70
N LYS A 27 -8.74 18.06 -23.23
CA LYS A 27 -7.51 18.87 -23.34
C LYS A 27 -6.35 18.26 -22.56
N PHE A 28 -6.62 17.78 -21.34
CA PHE A 28 -5.62 17.09 -20.52
C PHE A 28 -5.10 15.81 -21.20
N GLY A 29 -6.00 14.97 -21.74
CA GLY A 29 -5.65 13.75 -22.46
C GLY A 29 -4.74 14.03 -23.64
N TYR A 30 -5.02 15.09 -24.42
CA TYR A 30 -4.16 15.54 -25.52
C TYR A 30 -2.75 15.95 -25.05
N ILE A 31 -2.64 16.70 -23.95
CA ILE A 31 -1.35 17.09 -23.37
C ILE A 31 -0.57 15.85 -22.90
N MET A 32 -1.25 14.89 -22.26
CA MET A 32 -0.65 13.64 -21.80
C MET A 32 -0.16 12.78 -22.95
N GLU A 33 -0.91 12.73 -24.05
CA GLU A 33 -0.54 12.03 -25.28
C GLU A 33 0.75 12.60 -25.87
N TYR A 34 0.85 13.92 -26.03
CA TYR A 34 2.06 14.56 -26.55
C TYR A 34 3.26 14.47 -25.61
N SER A 35 3.05 14.61 -24.30
CA SER A 35 4.09 14.39 -23.29
C SER A 35 4.69 12.98 -23.39
N MET A 36 3.83 11.97 -23.61
CA MET A 36 4.28 10.60 -23.85
C MET A 36 5.10 10.49 -25.14
N TYR A 37 4.68 11.12 -26.24
CA TYR A 37 5.45 11.10 -27.48
C TYR A 37 6.84 11.70 -27.31
N HIS A 38 6.96 12.86 -26.65
CA HIS A 38 8.25 13.49 -26.36
C HIS A 38 9.15 12.56 -25.53
N THR A 39 8.58 11.88 -24.54
CA THR A 39 9.32 10.91 -23.71
C THR A 39 9.86 9.74 -24.52
N ILE A 40 9.05 9.19 -25.43
CA ILE A 40 9.48 8.07 -26.30
C ILE A 40 10.50 8.55 -27.34
N ALA A 41 10.27 9.73 -27.93
CA ALA A 41 11.16 10.36 -28.90
C ALA A 41 12.56 10.60 -28.30
N GLY A 42 12.62 11.16 -27.09
CA GLY A 42 13.88 11.34 -26.36
C GLY A 42 14.57 10.01 -26.05
N LYS A 43 13.82 8.98 -25.64
CA LYS A 43 14.38 7.64 -25.36
C LYS A 43 14.94 6.94 -26.61
N THR A 44 14.31 7.14 -27.77
CA THR A 44 14.68 6.47 -29.03
C THR A 44 15.52 7.33 -29.96
N ASN A 45 15.93 8.51 -29.50
CA ASN A 45 16.65 9.52 -30.27
C ASN A 45 16.00 9.80 -31.64
N SER A 46 14.68 9.98 -31.63
CA SER A 46 13.87 10.22 -32.82
C SER A 46 13.02 11.47 -32.66
N THR A 47 12.33 11.88 -33.72
CA THR A 47 11.35 12.98 -33.66
C THR A 47 9.97 12.45 -33.24
N VAL A 48 9.10 13.33 -32.73
CA VAL A 48 7.72 12.98 -32.37
C VAL A 48 6.96 12.41 -33.56
N SER A 49 7.09 12.99 -34.76
CA SER A 49 6.44 12.47 -35.97
C SER A 49 6.82 11.02 -36.26
N LYS A 50 8.12 10.68 -36.20
CA LYS A 50 8.59 9.30 -36.39
C LYS A 50 8.03 8.34 -35.34
N VAL A 51 7.86 8.80 -34.10
CA VAL A 51 7.25 7.98 -33.03
C VAL A 51 5.77 7.74 -33.32
N ILE A 52 5.03 8.77 -33.74
CA ILE A 52 3.62 8.66 -34.09
C ILE A 52 3.46 7.66 -35.24
N ASP A 53 4.20 7.83 -36.34
CA ASP A 53 4.13 6.95 -37.51
C ASP A 53 4.46 5.49 -37.16
N LYS A 54 5.36 5.27 -36.20
CA LYS A 54 5.78 3.93 -35.77
C LYS A 54 4.76 3.21 -34.90
N TYR A 55 4.07 3.91 -34.00
CA TYR A 55 3.19 3.30 -32.99
C TYR A 55 1.71 3.56 -33.22
N LYS A 56 1.35 4.39 -34.19
CA LYS A 56 -0.04 4.63 -34.58
C LYS A 56 -0.56 3.44 -35.39
N VAL A 57 -1.61 2.81 -34.88
CA VAL A 57 -2.31 1.71 -35.53
C VAL A 57 -3.77 2.13 -35.64
N GLY A 58 -4.16 2.60 -36.83
CA GLY A 58 -5.46 3.23 -37.05
C GLY A 58 -5.60 4.55 -36.28
N ASN A 59 -6.61 4.65 -35.42
CA ASN A 59 -6.82 5.80 -34.52
C ASN A 59 -6.18 5.64 -33.14
N ASP A 60 -5.65 4.45 -32.82
CA ASP A 60 -5.10 4.16 -31.50
C ASP A 60 -3.57 4.15 -31.54
N ILE A 61 -2.94 4.51 -30.41
CA ILE A 61 -1.51 4.33 -30.20
C ILE A 61 -1.28 3.05 -29.44
N ILE A 62 -0.53 2.13 -30.05
CA ILE A 62 -0.27 0.80 -29.52
C ILE A 62 1.23 0.58 -29.46
N VAL A 63 1.75 0.38 -28.26
CA VAL A 63 3.17 0.08 -28.03
C VAL A 63 3.33 -1.41 -27.72
N PRO A 64 4.07 -2.17 -28.56
CA PRO A 64 4.43 -3.54 -28.25
C PRO A 64 5.49 -3.59 -27.14
N TYR A 65 5.39 -4.59 -26.27
CA TYR A 65 6.39 -4.90 -25.25
C TYR A 65 6.47 -6.42 -25.04
N GLN A 66 7.64 -6.90 -24.63
CA GLN A 66 7.80 -8.30 -24.26
C GLN A 66 7.49 -8.49 -22.78
N ASP A 67 6.74 -9.54 -22.48
CA ASP A 67 6.50 -10.00 -21.12
C ASP A 67 7.74 -10.70 -20.55
N ALA A 68 7.80 -10.93 -19.23
CA ALA A 68 8.90 -11.67 -18.58
C ALA A 68 9.09 -13.09 -19.15
N LYS A 69 8.05 -13.64 -19.79
CA LYS A 69 8.04 -14.94 -20.47
C LYS A 69 8.34 -14.86 -21.97
N GLY A 70 8.82 -13.72 -22.48
CA GLY A 70 9.16 -13.51 -23.89
C GLY A 70 7.97 -13.35 -24.86
N LYS A 71 6.73 -13.41 -24.35
CA LYS A 71 5.53 -13.25 -25.19
C LYS A 71 5.33 -11.79 -25.58
N LEU A 72 5.09 -11.54 -26.86
CA LEU A 72 4.76 -10.21 -27.36
C LEU A 72 3.37 -9.78 -26.87
N ARG A 73 3.29 -8.62 -26.23
CA ARG A 73 2.06 -8.00 -25.72
C ARG A 73 1.96 -6.59 -26.26
N TYR A 74 0.74 -6.08 -26.31
CA TYR A 74 0.45 -4.74 -26.79
C TYR A 74 -0.18 -3.92 -25.66
N ARG A 75 0.30 -2.70 -25.46
CA ARG A 75 -0.34 -1.70 -24.59
C ARG A 75 -0.93 -0.60 -25.45
N LYS A 76 -2.22 -0.40 -25.31
CA LYS A 76 -2.94 0.71 -25.95
C LYS A 76 -2.91 1.93 -25.03
N PHE A 77 -2.72 3.12 -25.58
CA PHE A 77 -2.95 4.37 -24.87
C PHE A 77 -4.43 4.50 -24.48
N TYR A 78 -4.73 5.25 -23.42
CA TYR A 78 -6.11 5.46 -22.97
C TYR A 78 -7.00 6.04 -24.09
N ASN A 79 -8.10 5.34 -24.41
CA ASN A 79 -9.05 5.73 -25.46
C ASN A 79 -10.53 5.61 -25.03
N GLU A 80 -10.79 5.45 -23.72
CA GLU A 80 -12.14 5.22 -23.17
C GLU A 80 -12.98 6.52 -23.14
N GLY A 81 -12.37 7.68 -23.45
CA GLY A 81 -13.00 8.99 -23.46
C GLY A 81 -13.20 9.59 -22.07
N PHE A 82 -13.77 10.81 -22.03
CA PHE A 82 -13.91 11.60 -20.79
C PHE A 82 -15.37 12.00 -20.50
N LYS A 83 -16.31 11.08 -20.77
CA LYS A 83 -17.74 11.35 -20.55
C LYS A 83 -18.03 11.62 -19.07
N ARG A 84 -18.92 12.56 -18.78
CA ARG A 84 -19.37 12.81 -17.40
C ARG A 84 -20.12 11.58 -16.87
N LYS A 85 -19.81 11.21 -15.62
CA LYS A 85 -20.58 10.23 -14.86
C LYS A 85 -21.52 10.98 -13.92
N PRO A 86 -22.81 10.60 -13.82
CA PRO A 86 -23.69 11.18 -12.82
C PRO A 86 -23.16 10.87 -11.41
N PRO A 87 -23.38 11.74 -10.41
CA PRO A 87 -23.02 11.43 -9.03
C PRO A 87 -23.74 10.15 -8.62
N MET A 88 -22.97 9.17 -8.12
CA MET A 88 -23.52 7.95 -7.54
C MET A 88 -23.98 8.27 -6.12
N TYR A 89 -25.29 8.30 -5.90
CA TYR A 89 -25.87 8.34 -4.56
C TYR A 89 -25.90 6.92 -4.00
N TYR A 90 -24.77 6.45 -3.46
CA TYR A 90 -24.80 5.24 -2.64
C TYR A 90 -25.49 5.59 -1.32
N THR A 91 -26.70 5.05 -1.10
CA THR A 91 -27.38 5.06 0.21
C THR A 91 -26.67 4.18 1.23
N GLU A 92 -25.85 3.24 0.75
CA GLU A 92 -24.96 2.42 1.55
C GLU A 92 -23.55 3.00 1.40
N VAL A 93 -23.28 4.08 2.14
CA VAL A 93 -21.90 4.46 2.44
C VAL A 93 -21.37 3.30 3.27
N ASN A 94 -20.74 2.38 2.57
CA ASN A 94 -19.99 1.26 3.08
C ASN A 94 -19.23 1.75 4.32
N ASP A 95 -19.51 1.18 5.49
CA ASP A 95 -18.71 1.28 6.70
C ASP A 95 -17.34 0.67 6.36
N LEU A 96 -16.58 1.39 5.53
CA LEU A 96 -15.17 1.14 5.30
C LEU A 96 -14.54 1.51 6.63
N SER A 97 -14.53 0.54 7.54
CA SER A 97 -13.66 0.53 8.69
C SER A 97 -12.27 0.78 8.13
N TYR A 98 -11.83 2.03 8.18
CA TYR A 98 -10.45 2.39 8.03
C TYR A 98 -9.76 1.59 9.12
N THR A 99 -9.23 0.43 8.76
CA THR A 99 -8.33 -0.31 9.63
C THR A 99 -7.04 0.51 9.58
N ILE A 100 -7.02 1.61 10.34
CA ILE A 100 -5.81 2.35 10.60
C ILE A 100 -4.89 1.32 11.24
N ALA A 101 -3.87 0.90 10.50
CA ALA A 101 -2.83 0.04 11.03
C ALA A 101 -2.04 0.88 12.04
N ILE A 102 -2.53 0.93 13.29
CA ILE A 102 -1.82 1.60 14.38
C ILE A 102 -0.49 0.85 14.53
N PRO A 103 0.66 1.54 14.35
CA PRO A 103 1.95 0.88 14.52
C PRO A 103 2.03 0.33 15.94
N GLN A 104 2.50 -0.91 16.05
CA GLN A 104 2.68 -1.54 17.34
C GLN A 104 3.77 -0.80 18.13
N PRO A 105 3.59 -0.55 19.44
CA PRO A 105 4.56 0.20 20.22
C PRO A 105 5.90 -0.52 20.22
N THR A 106 6.95 0.26 20.01
CA THR A 106 8.34 -0.15 20.05
C THR A 106 8.74 -0.61 21.45
N LEU A 107 9.90 -1.26 21.56
CA LEU A 107 10.37 -1.78 22.85
C LEU A 107 10.56 -0.66 23.89
N THR A 108 11.12 0.48 23.47
CA THR A 108 11.38 1.64 24.33
C THR A 108 10.09 2.24 24.84
N GLU A 109 9.10 2.44 23.97
CA GLU A 109 7.78 2.96 24.35
C GLU A 109 7.08 2.06 25.39
N ARG A 110 7.26 0.74 25.30
CA ARG A 110 6.71 -0.22 26.28
C ARG A 110 7.41 -0.14 27.64
N LEU A 111 8.72 0.13 27.67
CA LEU A 111 9.48 0.34 28.90
C LEU A 111 9.14 1.68 29.56
N ASP A 112 9.00 2.74 28.76
CA ASP A 112 8.63 4.08 29.23
C ASP A 112 7.21 4.11 29.80
N ALA A 113 6.29 3.31 29.24
CA ALA A 113 4.94 3.15 29.76
C ALA A 113 4.91 2.54 31.18
N ARG A 114 6.00 1.95 31.67
CA ARG A 114 6.16 1.38 33.03
C ARG A 114 5.00 0.47 33.47
N THR A 115 4.33 -0.16 32.51
CA THR A 115 3.12 -0.94 32.72
C THR A 115 3.42 -2.40 32.48
N CYS A 116 3.09 -3.26 33.45
CA CYS A 116 3.27 -4.70 33.30
C CYS A 116 2.28 -5.27 32.28
N GLU A 117 2.77 -5.93 31.23
CA GLU A 117 1.91 -6.52 30.18
C GLU A 117 1.13 -7.77 30.64
N LEU A 118 1.44 -8.30 31.83
CA LEU A 118 0.74 -9.44 32.41
C LEU A 118 -0.40 -9.03 33.33
N CYS A 119 -0.17 -8.05 34.19
CA CYS A 119 -1.12 -7.68 35.25
C CYS A 119 -1.63 -6.25 35.15
N GLY A 120 -1.17 -5.47 34.17
CA GLY A 120 -1.61 -4.09 33.92
C GLY A 120 -1.17 -3.06 34.97
N LYS A 121 -0.40 -3.45 35.99
CA LYS A 121 0.05 -2.52 37.04
C LYS A 121 1.17 -1.62 36.54
N VAL A 122 1.06 -0.33 36.85
CA VAL A 122 2.10 0.68 36.63
C VAL A 122 3.10 0.64 37.78
N GLY A 123 4.40 0.60 37.48
CA GLY A 123 5.45 0.54 38.50
C GLY A 123 6.84 0.22 37.93
N PRO A 124 7.82 -0.13 38.79
CA PRO A 124 9.11 -0.61 38.32
C PRO A 124 8.92 -1.91 37.54
N VAL A 125 9.42 -1.92 36.30
CA VAL A 125 9.28 -3.04 35.37
C VAL A 125 10.65 -3.55 34.92
N VAL A 126 10.72 -4.84 34.68
CA VAL A 126 11.89 -5.58 34.22
C VAL A 126 11.54 -6.26 32.89
N MET A 127 12.52 -6.34 32.00
CA MET A 127 12.35 -6.95 30.69
C MET A 127 12.69 -8.44 30.73
N ARG A 128 11.69 -9.30 30.49
CA ARG A 128 11.90 -10.73 30.22
C ARG A 128 12.21 -10.90 28.74
N HIS A 129 13.29 -11.64 28.44
CA HIS A 129 13.68 -11.99 27.08
C HIS A 129 13.86 -13.50 26.94
N VAL A 130 13.53 -14.03 25.77
CA VAL A 130 13.67 -15.46 25.43
C VAL A 130 14.48 -15.60 24.14
N ARG A 131 15.39 -16.59 24.09
CA ARG A 131 16.29 -16.77 22.93
C ARG A 131 15.52 -17.15 21.65
N LYS A 132 14.62 -18.14 21.73
CA LYS A 132 13.82 -18.64 20.60
C LYS A 132 12.35 -18.79 21.01
N LEU A 133 11.40 -18.30 20.18
CA LEU A 133 9.96 -18.46 20.44
C LEU A 133 9.55 -19.94 20.54
N ASN A 134 10.17 -20.82 19.76
CA ASN A 134 9.90 -22.26 19.78
C ASN A 134 10.26 -22.96 21.11
N GLN A 135 10.95 -22.28 22.03
CA GLN A 135 11.23 -22.81 23.37
C GLN A 135 10.04 -22.62 24.33
N LEU A 136 9.07 -21.77 23.98
CA LEU A 136 7.89 -21.52 24.78
C LEU A 136 6.89 -22.66 24.58
N LYS A 137 6.54 -23.34 25.67
CA LYS A 137 5.60 -24.48 25.66
C LYS A 137 4.13 -24.06 25.83
N GLY A 138 3.86 -22.76 25.93
CA GLY A 138 2.51 -22.20 26.12
C GLY A 138 1.84 -22.54 27.45
N LYS A 139 2.59 -23.09 28.42
CA LYS A 139 2.04 -23.54 29.72
C LYS A 139 1.79 -22.41 30.70
N THR A 140 2.54 -21.31 30.59
CA THR A 140 2.36 -20.13 31.44
C THR A 140 1.63 -19.03 30.66
N GLU A 141 0.87 -18.18 31.35
CA GLU A 141 0.18 -17.03 30.72
C GLU A 141 1.16 -16.12 29.97
N CYS A 142 2.40 -16.03 30.46
CA CYS A 142 3.47 -15.27 29.85
C CYS A 142 3.87 -15.85 28.49
N ASP A 143 4.01 -17.18 28.43
CA ASP A 143 4.37 -17.87 27.20
C ASP A 143 3.23 -17.79 26.17
N ARG A 144 1.97 -17.84 26.63
CA ARG A 144 0.79 -17.66 25.77
C ARG A 144 0.77 -16.27 25.13
N LEU A 145 0.97 -15.22 25.92
CA LEU A 145 1.02 -13.84 25.41
C LEU A 145 2.20 -13.60 24.47
N MET A 146 3.36 -14.20 24.74
CA MET A 146 4.53 -14.08 23.86
C MET A 146 4.33 -14.79 22.51
N LEU A 147 3.64 -15.93 22.51
CA LEU A 147 3.29 -16.66 21.28
C LEU A 147 2.22 -15.92 20.48
N GLU A 148 1.14 -15.45 21.11
CA GLU A 148 0.05 -14.71 20.46
C GLU A 148 0.55 -13.42 19.79
N LYS A 149 1.43 -12.67 20.47
CA LYS A 149 2.01 -11.45 19.92
C LYS A 149 3.22 -11.69 19.01
N HIS A 150 3.70 -12.93 18.89
CA HIS A 150 4.95 -13.31 18.22
C HIS A 150 6.17 -12.48 18.65
N ARG A 151 6.28 -12.15 19.96
CA ARG A 151 7.35 -11.31 20.54
C ARG A 151 8.26 -12.12 21.46
N LYS A 152 9.58 -11.92 21.33
CA LYS A 152 10.61 -12.52 22.22
C LYS A 152 10.78 -11.78 23.55
N THR A 153 10.10 -10.64 23.71
CA THR A 153 10.31 -9.71 24.81
C THR A 153 8.99 -9.35 25.48
N LEU A 154 8.97 -9.34 26.81
CA LEU A 154 7.79 -9.02 27.62
C LEU A 154 8.19 -8.12 28.79
N VAL A 155 7.47 -7.01 28.98
CA VAL A 155 7.66 -6.09 30.10
C VAL A 155 6.84 -6.58 31.30
N VAL A 156 7.51 -6.87 32.42
CA VAL A 156 6.88 -7.49 33.60
C VAL A 156 7.28 -6.77 34.88
N CYS A 157 6.39 -6.68 35.86
CA CYS A 157 6.76 -6.19 37.19
C CYS A 157 7.54 -7.26 37.98
N GLU A 158 8.25 -6.85 39.03
CA GLU A 158 9.06 -7.74 39.87
C GLU A 158 8.25 -8.93 40.45
N LYS A 159 7.00 -8.69 40.84
CA LYS A 159 6.10 -9.74 41.37
C LYS A 159 5.78 -10.80 40.31
N CYS A 160 5.51 -10.38 39.08
CA CYS A 160 5.26 -11.30 37.97
C CYS A 160 6.56 -12.00 37.54
N TYR A 161 7.68 -11.29 37.55
CA TYR A 161 8.99 -11.86 37.27
C TYR A 161 9.35 -12.98 38.27
N ALA A 162 9.13 -12.77 39.57
CA ALA A 162 9.35 -13.76 40.60
C ALA A 162 8.49 -15.02 40.40
N LYS A 163 7.19 -14.85 40.06
CA LYS A 163 6.28 -15.97 39.77
C LYS A 163 6.75 -16.80 38.57
N ILE A 164 7.23 -16.15 37.52
CA ILE A 164 7.73 -16.85 36.32
C ILE A 164 8.98 -17.67 36.66
N HIS A 165 9.88 -17.11 37.47
CA HIS A 165 11.10 -17.82 37.90
C HIS A 165 10.83 -18.94 38.90
N SER A 166 9.82 -18.81 39.76
CA SER A 166 9.44 -19.91 40.66
C SER A 166 8.85 -21.11 39.92
N HIS A 167 8.23 -20.91 38.75
CA HIS A 167 7.70 -21.99 37.89
C HIS A 167 8.73 -22.58 36.92
N ALA A 168 9.95 -22.02 36.86
CA ALA A 168 11.03 -22.49 35.99
C ALA A 168 11.98 -23.49 36.68
N LYS A 169 11.60 -23.99 37.88
CA LYS A 169 12.31 -25.04 38.62
C LYS A 169 11.77 -26.42 38.27
#